data_AF-A0A7C4LC65-F1
#
_entry.id   AF-A0A7C4LC65-F1
#
_cell.length_a   1.000
_cell.length_b   1.000
_cell.length_c   1.000
_cell.angle_alpha   90.00
_cell.angle_beta   90.00
_cell.angle_gamma   90.00
#
_symmetry.space_group_name_H-M   'P 1'
#
loop_
_entity.id
_entity.type
_entity.pdbx_description
1 polymer ?
#
loop_
_entity_poly.entity_id
_entity_poly.type
_entity_poly.pdbx_seq_one_letter_code
_entity_poly.pdbx_strand_id
1 'polypeptide(L)' 'MAVSIWWVRRDLRLSDNPALHAACAHGAVVPVFILDPGA' A
#
# COMPACT_ATOMS: atom_id res chain seq x y z
N MET A 1 8.42 -5.93 15.07
CA MET A 1 8.49 -5.28 13.74
C MET A 1 7.76 -6.15 12.75
N ALA A 2 6.63 -5.68 12.23
CA ALA A 2 5.89 -6.37 11.18
C ALA A 2 6.29 -5.83 9.80
N VAL A 3 6.05 -6.62 8.76
CA VAL A 3 6.12 -6.17 7.37
C VAL A 3 4.71 -6.18 6.82
N SER A 4 4.24 -5.04 6.32
CA SER A 4 2.91 -4.90 5.73
C SER A 4 3.00 -4.86 4.20
N ILE A 5 2.07 -5.53 3.53
CA ILE A 5 1.86 -5.34 2.08
C ILE A 5 0.91 -4.15 1.91
N TRP A 6 1.38 -3.12 1.21
CA TRP A 6 0.52 -2.02 0.77
C TRP A 6 0.02 -2.32 -0.64
N TRP A 7 -1.23 -2.77 -0.74
CA TRP A 7 -1.87 -3.02 -2.03
C TRP A 7 -2.35 -1.71 -2.66
N VAL A 8 -1.57 -1.20 -3.60
CA VAL A 8 -1.90 -0.02 -4.39
C VAL A 8 -2.95 -0.39 -5.44
N ARG A 9 -4.03 0.37 -5.51
CA ARG A 9 -5.10 0.20 -6.51
C ARG A 9 -5.25 1.48 -7.33
N ARG A 10 -6.42 2.13 -7.28
CA ARG A 10 -6.71 3.41 -7.96
C ARG A 10 -6.21 4.62 -7.16
N ASP A 11 -5.27 4.39 -6.24
CA ASP A 11 -4.73 5.35 -5.28
C ASP A 11 -3.19 5.38 -5.30
N LEU A 12 -2.60 5.37 -6.51
CA LEU A 12 -1.16 5.46 -6.76
C LEU A 12 -0.59 6.83 -6.36
N ARG A 13 -0.61 7.11 -5.06
CA ARG A 13 -0.14 8.33 -4.41
C ARG A 13 0.51 8.00 -3.08
N LEU A 14 1.60 8.71 -2.77
CA LEU A 14 2.28 8.61 -1.47
C LEU A 14 1.68 9.58 -0.45
N SER A 15 1.30 10.77 -0.91
CA SER A 15 0.72 11.81 -0.07
C SER A 15 -0.77 11.52 0.17
N ASP A 16 -1.22 11.80 1.39
CA ASP A 16 -2.62 11.63 1.79
C ASP A 16 -3.19 10.23 1.46
N ASN A 17 -2.40 9.20 1.79
CA ASN A 17 -2.81 7.79 1.68
C ASN A 17 -2.91 7.17 3.08
N PRO A 18 -4.13 7.06 3.66
CA PRO A 18 -4.32 6.53 5.01
C PRO A 18 -3.82 5.08 5.18
N ALA A 19 -3.92 4.26 4.14
CA ALA A 19 -3.47 2.87 4.19
C ALA A 19 -1.94 2.78 4.25
N LEU A 20 -1.24 3.57 3.43
CA LEU A 20 0.22 3.69 3.49
C LEU A 20 0.67 4.24 4.85
N HIS A 21 0.00 5.29 5.35
CA HIS A 21 0.36 5.91 6.62
C HIS A 21 0.22 4.91 7.79
N ALA A 22 -0.88 4.17 7.83
CA ALA A 22 -1.08 3.12 8.82
C ALA A 22 -0.03 2.00 8.72
N ALA A 23 0.33 1.57 7.51
CA ALA A 23 1.35 0.54 7.30
C ALA A 23 2.73 0.99 7.81
N CYS A 24 3.13 2.23 7.49
CA CYS A 24 4.39 2.82 7.97
C CYS A 24 4.47 2.92 9.50
N ALA A 25 3.34 3.09 10.19
CA ALA A 25 3.30 3.11 11.65
C ALA A 25 3.61 1.73 12.30
N HIS A 26 3.47 0.63 11.56
CA HIS A 26 3.67 -0.74 12.08
C HIS A 26 5.02 -1.36 11.70
N GLY A 27 5.73 -0.77 10.73
CA GLY A 27 7.06 -1.22 10.32
C GLY A 27 7.34 -1.05 8.84
N ALA A 28 8.10 -1.99 8.28
CA ALA A 28 8.47 -1.94 6.86
C ALA A 28 7.25 -2.22 5.97
N VAL A 29 7.23 -1.58 4.80
CA VAL A 29 6.12 -1.67 3.85
C VAL A 29 6.64 -2.17 2.51
N VAL A 30 5.96 -3.16 1.94
CA VAL A 30 6.20 -3.63 0.57
C VAL A 30 5.02 -3.19 -0.30
N PRO A 31 5.22 -2.27 -1.26
CA PRO A 31 4.17 -1.88 -2.18
C PRO A 31 3.91 -2.99 -3.21
N VAL A 32 2.65 -3.30 -3.46
CA VAL A 32 2.21 -4.28 -4.46
C VAL A 32 1.09 -3.68 -5.29
N PHE A 33 1.20 -3.76 -6.60
CA PHE A 33 0.11 -3.48 -7.52
C PHE A 33 -0.26 -4.79 -8.22
N ILE A 34 -1.56 -5.10 -8.28
CA ILE A 34 -2.08 -6.28 -8.99
C ILE A 34 -2.70 -5.78 -10.29
N LEU A 35 -2.08 -6.12 -11.42
CA LEU A 35 -2.69 -5.91 -12.73
C LEU A 35 -3.82 -6.93 -12.89
N ASP A 36 -5.05 -6.47 -12.72
CA ASP A 36 -6.27 -7.25 -12.96
C ASP A 36 -6.86 -6.84 -14.33
N PRO A 37 -6.74 -7.68 -15.38
CA PRO A 37 -7.26 -7.37 -16.71
C PRO A 37 -8.79 -7.22 -16.78
N GLY A 38 -9.52 -7.63 -15.73
CA GLY A 38 -10.99 -7.59 -15.67
C GLY A 38 -11.58 -6.57 -14.68
N ALA A 39 -10.77 -5.74 -14.03
CA ALA A 39 -11.20 -4.79 -12.98
C ALA A 39 -11.64 -3.39 -13.46
#